data_AF-A0A1C5G0A7-F1
#
_entry.id   AF-A0A1C5G0A7-F1
#
_cell.length_a   1.000
_cell.length_b   1.000
_cell.length_c   1.000
_cell.angle_alpha   90.00
_cell.angle_beta   90.00
_cell.angle_gamma   90.00
#
_symmetry.space_group_name_H-M   'P 1'
#
loop_
_entity.id
_entity.type
_entity.pdbx_description
1 polymer ?
#
loop_
_entity_poly.entity_id
_entity_poly.type
_entity_poly.pdbx_seq_one_letter_code
_entity_poly.pdbx_strand_id
1 'polypeptide(L)'
;MRTANDAAGVTAELAAVPAHERVALVDPRFVGHVHTLRLALTDPRFPAAAVRGALSVQPEARTALARAVTAAAATARISGSGGG
;
A
#
# COMPACT_ATOMS: atom_id res chain seq x y z
N MET A 1 2.30 8.44 -11.26
CA MET A 1 2.65 7.10 -10.74
C MET A 1 3.98 7.22 -10.02
N ARG A 2 4.05 6.81 -8.75
CA ARG A 2 5.27 6.78 -7.93
C ARG A 2 5.67 5.32 -7.73
N THR A 3 6.96 5.03 -7.62
CA THR A 3 7.46 3.66 -7.51
C THR A 3 8.39 3.56 -6.31
N ALA A 4 8.24 2.50 -5.53
CA ALA A 4 9.09 2.19 -4.40
C ALA A 4 9.51 0.72 -4.48
N ASN A 5 10.76 0.45 -4.11
CA ASN A 5 11.33 -0.90 -4.22
C ASN A 5 11.04 -1.77 -3.00
N ASP A 6 10.67 -1.13 -1.89
CA ASP A 6 10.53 -1.77 -0.58
C ASP A 6 9.59 -0.96 0.33
N ALA A 7 9.26 -1.52 1.49
CA ALA A 7 8.32 -0.92 2.43
C ALA A 7 8.80 0.42 3.03
N ALA A 8 10.11 0.64 3.18
CA ALA A 8 10.63 1.94 3.62
C ALA A 8 10.46 2.98 2.49
N GLY A 9 10.73 2.60 1.24
CA GLY A 9 10.42 3.42 0.06
C GLY A 9 8.94 3.79 -0.03
N VAL A 10 8.03 2.84 0.22
CA VAL A 10 6.58 3.11 0.24
C VAL A 10 6.23 4.14 1.32
N THR A 11 6.87 4.07 2.49
CA THR A 11 6.66 5.03 3.58
C THR A 11 7.05 6.45 3.15
N ALA A 12 8.20 6.60 2.49
CA ALA A 12 8.69 7.88 1.99
C ALA A 12 7.77 8.48 0.91
N GLU A 13 7.34 7.68 -0.06
CA GLU A 13 6.39 8.12 -1.09
C GLU A 13 5.03 8.49 -0.49
N LEU A 14 4.54 7.74 0.51
CA LEU A 14 3.28 8.03 1.18
C LEU A 14 3.32 9.35 1.96
N ALA A 15 4.47 9.69 2.56
CA ALA A 15 4.68 10.97 3.24
C ALA A 15 4.70 12.17 2.28
N ALA A 16 5.13 11.95 1.03
CA ALA A 16 5.15 12.98 -0.01
C ALA A 16 3.76 13.24 -0.65
N VAL A 17 2.77 12.36 -0.44
CA VAL A 17 1.41 12.55 -0.94
C VAL A 17 0.56 13.30 0.11
N PRO A 18 -0.14 14.39 -0.27
CA PRO A 18 -1.02 15.10 0.64
C PRO A 18 -2.02 14.17 1.37
N ALA A 19 -2.23 14.40 2.66
CA ALA A 19 -3.01 13.48 3.51
C ALA A 19 -4.49 13.37 3.11
N HIS A 20 -5.04 14.37 2.41
CA HIS A 20 -6.41 14.41 1.93
C HIS A 20 -6.60 13.69 0.58
N GLU A 21 -5.53 13.14 -0.01
CA GLU A 21 -5.61 12.40 -1.26
C GLU A 21 -5.78 10.89 -1.02
N ARG A 22 -6.66 10.28 -1.82
CA ARG A 22 -6.76 8.83 -1.96
C ARG A 22 -5.47 8.27 -2.55
N VAL A 23 -5.01 7.13 -2.03
CA VAL A 23 -3.83 6.43 -2.57
C VAL A 23 -4.15 4.97 -2.87
N ALA A 24 -3.54 4.49 -3.96
CA ALA A 24 -3.53 3.09 -4.34
C ALA A 24 -2.09 2.56 -4.32
N LEU A 25 -1.87 1.42 -3.69
CA LEU A 25 -0.64 0.64 -3.79
C LEU A 25 -0.92 -0.57 -4.68
N VAL A 26 -0.09 -0.77 -5.70
CA VAL A 26 -0.22 -1.88 -6.64
C VAL A 26 1.13 -2.58 -6.73
N ASP A 27 1.14 -3.89 -6.52
CA ASP A 27 2.32 -4.73 -6.75
C ASP A 27 2.60 -4.75 -8.26
N PRO A 28 3.81 -4.38 -8.70
CA PRO A 28 4.16 -4.42 -10.13
C PRO A 28 4.05 -5.83 -10.73
N ARG A 29 4.04 -6.90 -9.90
CA ARG A 29 3.85 -8.29 -10.31
C ARG A 29 2.37 -8.71 -10.33
N PHE A 30 1.44 -7.80 -10.10
CA PHE A 30 0.02 -8.10 -10.10
C PHE A 30 -0.42 -8.70 -11.44
N VAL A 31 -0.84 -9.97 -11.40
CA VAL A 31 -1.43 -10.71 -12.52
C VAL A 31 -2.86 -11.09 -12.15
N GLY A 32 -3.77 -10.13 -12.27
CA GLY A 32 -5.18 -10.33 -11.97
C GLY A 32 -6.07 -9.63 -12.98
N HIS A 33 -7.38 -9.91 -12.90
CA HIS A 33 -8.35 -9.28 -13.79
C HIS A 33 -8.40 -7.77 -13.54
N VAL A 34 -8.28 -6.98 -14.61
CA VAL A 34 -8.38 -5.51 -14.58
C VAL A 34 -9.69 -5.06 -13.92
N HIS A 35 -10.76 -5.82 -14.10
CA HIS A 35 -12.05 -5.54 -13.46
C HIS A 35 -11.98 -5.62 -11.93
N THR A 36 -11.31 -6.65 -11.38
CA THR A 36 -11.08 -6.78 -9.93
C THR A 36 -10.23 -5.65 -9.39
N LEU A 37 -9.17 -5.27 -10.12
CA LEU A 37 -8.34 -4.12 -9.75
C LEU A 37 -9.18 -2.84 -9.75
N ARG A 38 -9.99 -2.61 -10.79
CA ARG A 38 -10.85 -1.43 -10.88
C ARG A 38 -11.83 -1.35 -9.71
N LEU A 39 -12.49 -2.46 -9.37
CA LEU A 39 -13.39 -2.54 -8.21
C LEU A 39 -12.64 -2.18 -6.92
N ALA A 40 -11.52 -2.84 -6.65
CA ALA A 40 -10.74 -2.60 -5.42
C ALA A 40 -10.24 -1.15 -5.30
N LEU A 41 -9.87 -0.52 -6.42
CA LEU A 41 -9.34 0.85 -6.43
C LEU A 41 -10.43 1.92 -6.32
N THR A 42 -11.65 1.61 -6.76
CA THR A 42 -12.72 2.60 -6.91
C THR A 42 -13.92 2.38 -6.00
N ASP A 43 -14.03 1.26 -5.28
CA ASP A 43 -15.15 1.00 -4.38
C ASP A 43 -15.23 2.08 -3.27
N PRO A 44 -16.30 2.89 -3.24
CA PRO A 44 -16.44 3.96 -2.26
C PRO A 44 -16.94 3.47 -0.89
N ARG A 45 -17.43 2.22 -0.79
CA ARG A 45 -18.13 1.73 0.40
C ARG A 45 -17.21 1.54 1.59
N PHE A 46 -15.92 1.30 1.35
CA PHE A 46 -14.95 1.01 2.40
C PHE A 46 -13.82 2.05 2.38
N PRO A 47 -13.43 2.60 3.54
CA PRO A 47 -12.28 3.50 3.64
C PRO A 47 -10.96 2.87 3.20
N ALA A 48 -10.84 1.54 3.29
CA ALA A 48 -9.73 0.78 2.72
C ALA A 48 -10.24 -0.54 2.13
N ALA A 49 -9.73 -0.91 0.95
CA ALA A 49 -10.09 -2.15 0.26
C ALA A 49 -8.84 -2.82 -0.31
N ALA A 50 -8.67 -4.11 -0.03
CA ALA A 50 -7.51 -4.88 -0.43
C ALA A 50 -7.92 -6.07 -1.31
N VAL A 51 -7.14 -6.30 -2.36
CA VAL A 51 -7.12 -7.54 -3.14
C VAL A 51 -5.68 -8.04 -3.21
N ARG A 52 -5.48 -9.29 -3.63
CA ARG A 52 -4.12 -9.83 -3.82
C ARG A 52 -3.34 -8.95 -4.79
N GLY A 53 -2.28 -8.29 -4.30
CA GLY A 53 -1.40 -7.43 -5.09
C GLY A 53 -1.91 -6.00 -5.32
N ALA A 54 -3.03 -5.58 -4.73
CA ALA A 54 -3.44 -4.17 -4.77
C ALA A 54 -4.25 -3.74 -3.53
N LEU A 55 -4.06 -2.50 -3.12
CA LEU A 55 -4.69 -1.90 -1.95
C LEU A 55 -5.10 -0.46 -2.29
N SER A 56 -6.33 -0.08 -1.97
CA SER A 56 -6.84 1.29 -2.07
C SER A 56 -7.18 1.82 -0.70
N VAL A 57 -6.84 3.09 -0.44
CA VAL A 57 -7.04 3.75 0.85
C VAL A 57 -7.54 5.17 0.64
N GLN A 58 -8.69 5.46 1.25
CA GLN A 58 -9.29 6.78 1.33
C GLN A 58 -8.60 7.62 2.42
N PRO A 59 -8.73 8.96 2.37
CA PRO A 59 -8.07 9.87 3.32
C PRO A 59 -8.26 9.50 4.79
N GLU A 60 -9.45 9.05 5.15
CA GLU A 60 -9.84 8.70 6.53
C GLU A 60 -9.07 7.49 7.07
N ALA A 61 -8.60 6.61 6.18
CA ALA A 61 -7.83 5.42 6.52
C ALA A 61 -6.30 5.57 6.30
N ARG A 62 -5.81 6.75 5.89
CA ARG A 62 -4.39 7.02 5.63
C ARG A 62 -3.50 6.76 6.83
N THR A 63 -3.95 7.11 8.03
CA THR A 63 -3.20 6.87 9.27
C THR A 63 -3.02 5.38 9.54
N ALA A 64 -4.06 4.57 9.27
CA ALA A 64 -3.98 3.12 9.40
C ALA A 64 -2.99 2.51 8.39
N LEU A 65 -3.03 2.99 7.13
CA LEU A 65 -2.07 2.60 6.11
C LEU A 65 -0.62 2.90 6.52
N ALA A 66 -0.33 4.12 6.96
CA ALA A 66 1.03 4.51 7.35
C ALA A 66 1.59 3.63 8.48
N ARG A 67 0.75 3.29 9.47
CA ARG A 67 1.11 2.36 10.55
C ARG A 67 1.37 0.95 10.02
N ALA A 68 0.52 0.43 9.13
CA ALA A 68 0.67 -0.89 8.55
C ALA A 68 1.96 -1.02 7.72
N VAL A 69 2.29 -0.02 6.89
CA VAL A 69 3.52 0.00 6.09
C VAL A 69 4.75 0.07 7.00
N THR A 70 4.71 0.89 8.05
CA THR A 70 5.81 0.99 9.04
C THR A 70 6.04 -0.36 9.74
N ALA A 71 4.96 -1.04 10.15
CA ALA A 71 5.04 -2.37 10.75
C ALA A 71 5.60 -3.40 9.75
N ALA A 72 5.17 -3.37 8.48
CA ALA A 72 5.69 -4.25 7.44
C ALA A 72 7.19 -4.04 7.19
N ALA A 73 7.66 -2.79 7.17
CA ALA A 73 9.08 -2.46 7.04
C ALA A 73 9.90 -2.97 8.24
N ALA A 74 9.36 -2.89 9.46
CA ALA A 74 9.99 -3.48 10.63
C ALA A 74 10.10 -5.01 10.51
N THR A 75 9.01 -5.69 10.15
CA THR A 75 9.00 -7.15 9.93
C THR A 75 10.01 -7.60 8.86
N ALA A 76 10.08 -6.89 7.74
CA ALA A 76 11.03 -7.20 6.67
C ALA A 76 12.49 -7.10 7.14
N ARG A 77 12.82 -6.11 7.97
CA ARG A 77 14.18 -5.98 8.56
C ARG A 77 14.53 -7.15 9.48
N ILE A 78 13.59 -7.61 10.31
CA ILE A 78 13.80 -8.74 11.23
C ILE A 78 13.98 -10.04 10.43
N SER A 79 13.21 -10.22 9.36
CA SER A 79 13.33 -11.40 8.50
C SER A 79 14.64 -11.41 7.69
N GLY A 80 15.19 -10.24 7.37
CA GLY A 80 16.50 -10.10 6.72
C GLY A 80 17.70 -10.27 7.66
N SER A 81 17.53 -10.10 8.97
CA SER A 81 18.60 -10.28 9.96
C SER A 81 18.82 -11.75 10.39
N GLY A 82 18.06 -12.70 9.83
CA GLY A 82 18.14 -14.14 10.14
C GLY A 82 19.12 -14.95 9.29
N GLY A 83 19.89 -14.32 8.39
CA GLY A 83 20.92 -14.99 7.59
C GLY A 83 22.32 -14.72 8.14
N GLY A 84 22.78 -15.58 9.05
CA GLY A 84 24.16 -15.68 9.51
C GLY A 84 24.67 -17.09 9.36
#